data_AF-A0A820KRB6-F1
#
_entry.id   AF-A0A820KRB6-F1
#
_cell.length_a   1.000
_cell.length_b   1.000
_cell.length_c   1.000
_cell.angle_alpha   90.00
_cell.angle_beta   90.00
_cell.angle_gamma   90.00
#
_symmetry.space_group_name_H-M   'P 1'
#
loop_
_entity.id
_entity.type
_entity.pdbx_description
1 polymer ?
#
loop_
_entity_poly.entity_id
_entity_poly.type
_entity_poly.pdbx_seq_one_letter_code
_entity_poly.pdbx_strand_id
1 'polypeptide(L)'
;NNFSRFGTPEELKELIDEAHRLGLTVLLDLVHSHGCKNTVDGINMFDGTNGCFFHDGPRGYHDLWDSRCFNYMQREVMRFLLSNIRYWLEEFKFDGFRFDGVSSMLYHSHGIGHAFSGTYNEYFGLATDTESFNYLQLANYVSQTLYPESITIAEEVSGMPTLCRPIAEGGAGFDYRLAMAIPDVWIKSLKEKQDEDWNVGDITWTLI
;
A
#
# COMPACT_ATOMS: atom_id res chain seq x y z
N ASN A 1 -12.05 -13.62 -7.59
CA ASN A 1 -13.42 -13.08 -7.52
C ASN A 1 -13.38 -11.69 -8.12
N ASN A 2 -14.05 -11.51 -9.26
CA ASN A 2 -13.68 -10.58 -10.33
C ASN A 2 -14.47 -9.26 -10.24
N PHE A 3 -13.79 -8.13 -10.44
CA PHE A 3 -14.37 -6.78 -10.53
C PHE A 3 -15.44 -6.63 -11.63
N SER A 4 -15.49 -7.54 -12.61
CA SER A 4 -16.53 -7.60 -13.65
C SER A 4 -17.96 -7.82 -13.13
N ARG A 5 -18.15 -8.08 -11.83
CA ARG A 5 -19.47 -8.18 -11.20
C ARG A 5 -20.24 -6.87 -11.16
N PHE A 6 -19.54 -5.74 -11.23
CA PHE A 6 -20.15 -4.40 -11.08
C PHE A 6 -20.32 -3.66 -12.41
N GLY A 7 -19.89 -4.27 -13.52
CA GLY A 7 -19.99 -3.68 -14.84
C GLY A 7 -18.72 -3.85 -15.68
N THR A 8 -18.70 -3.11 -16.76
CA THR A 8 -17.64 -2.99 -17.74
C THR A 8 -16.64 -1.88 -17.35
N PRO A 9 -15.45 -1.87 -17.96
CA PRO A 9 -14.51 -0.76 -17.79
C PRO A 9 -15.09 0.62 -18.12
N GLU A 10 -15.98 0.72 -19.12
CA GLU A 10 -16.61 2.00 -19.50
C GLU A 10 -17.60 2.49 -18.43
N GLU A 11 -18.33 1.59 -17.77
CA GLU A 11 -19.20 1.95 -16.65
C GLU A 11 -18.39 2.44 -15.44
N LEU A 12 -17.17 1.92 -15.23
CA LEU A 12 -16.26 2.47 -14.22
C LEU A 12 -15.75 3.88 -14.59
N LYS A 13 -15.43 4.13 -15.86
CA LYS A 13 -15.05 5.48 -16.32
C LYS A 13 -16.20 6.47 -16.12
N GLU A 14 -17.43 6.07 -16.46
CA GLU A 14 -18.62 6.90 -16.24
C GLU A 14 -18.83 7.23 -14.75
N LEU A 15 -18.60 6.25 -13.86
CA LEU A 15 -18.66 6.49 -12.41
C LEU A 15 -17.65 7.54 -11.94
N ILE A 16 -16.42 7.47 -12.43
CA ILE A 16 -15.35 8.41 -12.07
C ILE A 16 -15.66 9.80 -12.65
N ASP A 17 -16.07 9.87 -13.92
CA ASP A 17 -16.48 11.11 -14.57
C ASP A 17 -17.65 11.79 -13.84
N GLU A 18 -18.64 11.02 -13.37
CA GLU A 18 -19.76 11.56 -12.60
C GLU A 18 -19.33 12.05 -11.22
N ALA A 19 -18.42 11.34 -10.55
CA ALA A 19 -17.82 11.82 -9.29
C ALA A 19 -17.07 13.14 -9.51
N HIS A 20 -16.29 13.24 -10.59
CA HIS A 20 -15.60 14.47 -10.98
C HIS A 20 -16.57 15.61 -11.31
N ARG A 21 -17.69 15.34 -11.99
CA ARG A 21 -18.74 16.33 -12.26
C ARG A 21 -19.33 16.91 -10.96
N LEU A 22 -19.32 16.12 -9.89
CA LEU A 22 -19.74 16.53 -8.55
C LEU A 22 -18.61 17.17 -7.71
N GLY A 23 -17.40 17.29 -8.27
CA GLY A 23 -16.23 17.85 -7.59
C GLY A 23 -15.62 16.90 -6.56
N LEU A 24 -15.80 15.59 -6.70
CA LEU A 24 -15.27 14.58 -5.79
C LEU A 24 -13.97 13.99 -6.34
N THR A 25 -12.95 13.90 -5.49
CA THR A 25 -11.72 13.14 -5.75
C THR A 25 -11.98 11.64 -5.58
N VAL A 26 -11.49 10.84 -6.51
CA VAL A 26 -11.60 9.37 -6.50
C VAL A 26 -10.21 8.76 -6.44
N LEU A 27 -9.92 8.05 -5.37
CA LEU A 27 -8.68 7.30 -5.20
C LEU A 27 -8.93 5.81 -5.40
N LEU A 28 -8.00 5.14 -6.09
CA LEU A 28 -8.03 3.69 -6.25
C LEU A 28 -7.20 3.01 -5.16
N ASP A 29 -7.70 1.88 -4.66
CA ASP A 29 -6.89 1.01 -3.82
C ASP A 29 -5.91 0.20 -4.68
N LEU A 30 -4.62 0.43 -4.51
CA LEU A 30 -3.54 -0.16 -5.29
C LEU A 30 -2.82 -1.24 -4.48
N VAL A 31 -3.13 -2.49 -4.79
CA VAL A 31 -2.57 -3.67 -4.13
C VAL A 31 -1.34 -4.15 -4.89
N HIS A 32 -0.20 -3.50 -4.65
CA HIS A 32 1.11 -3.92 -5.18
C HIS A 32 1.99 -4.62 -4.12
N SER A 33 1.48 -4.81 -2.91
CA SER A 33 2.19 -5.50 -1.82
C SER A 33 2.32 -7.01 -2.05
N HIS A 34 1.35 -7.62 -2.76
CA HIS A 34 1.30 -9.05 -3.04
C HIS A 34 0.45 -9.36 -4.27
N GLY A 35 0.56 -10.59 -4.78
CA GLY A 35 -0.28 -11.14 -5.83
C GLY A 35 -1.00 -12.41 -5.39
N CYS A 36 -2.14 -12.70 -6.01
CA CYS A 36 -2.90 -13.92 -5.71
C CYS A 36 -2.08 -15.18 -6.04
N LYS A 37 -2.13 -16.20 -5.17
CA LYS A 37 -1.50 -17.51 -5.42
C LYS A 37 -2.21 -18.38 -6.47
N ASN A 38 -3.38 -17.98 -6.95
CA ASN A 38 -4.13 -18.73 -7.95
C ASN A 38 -3.34 -18.77 -9.28
N THR A 39 -3.09 -19.98 -9.79
CA THR A 39 -2.36 -20.23 -11.04
C THR A 39 -3.27 -20.34 -12.26
N VAL A 40 -4.58 -20.51 -12.08
CA VAL A 40 -5.56 -20.64 -13.17
C VAL A 40 -5.99 -19.27 -13.68
N ASP A 41 -6.30 -18.35 -12.77
CA ASP A 41 -6.87 -17.03 -13.09
C ASP A 41 -5.95 -15.86 -12.71
N GLY A 42 -4.75 -16.15 -12.18
CA GLY A 42 -3.81 -15.15 -11.69
C GLY A 42 -2.46 -15.21 -12.39
N ILE A 43 -1.58 -14.27 -12.06
CA ILE A 43 -0.22 -14.18 -12.61
C ILE A 43 0.78 -15.14 -11.92
N ASN A 44 0.31 -15.99 -11.01
CA ASN A 44 1.16 -16.96 -10.34
C ASN A 44 1.58 -18.07 -11.31
N MET A 45 2.87 -18.43 -11.27
CA MET A 45 3.47 -19.42 -12.17
C MET A 45 3.22 -19.13 -13.66
N PHE A 46 3.21 -17.86 -14.05
CA PHE A 46 2.88 -17.40 -15.39
C PHE A 46 3.71 -18.09 -16.50
N ASP A 47 5.00 -18.34 -16.27
CA ASP A 47 5.90 -19.06 -17.18
C ASP A 47 6.16 -20.52 -16.75
N GLY A 48 5.34 -21.06 -15.84
CA GLY A 48 5.52 -22.37 -15.23
C GLY A 48 6.52 -22.40 -14.07
N THR A 49 7.14 -21.28 -13.70
CA THR A 49 8.10 -21.19 -12.59
C THR A 49 7.56 -20.37 -11.42
N ASN A 50 8.10 -20.58 -10.21
CA ASN A 50 7.76 -19.76 -9.06
C ASN A 50 8.38 -18.36 -9.08
N GLY A 51 9.38 -18.10 -9.94
CA GLY A 51 10.24 -16.92 -9.88
C GLY A 51 9.99 -15.87 -10.96
N CYS A 52 8.88 -15.94 -11.69
CA CYS A 52 8.58 -15.04 -12.81
C CYS A 52 8.31 -13.59 -12.33
N PHE A 53 7.13 -13.37 -11.72
CA PHE A 53 6.76 -12.06 -11.13
C PHE A 53 7.11 -11.94 -9.65
N PHE A 54 7.33 -13.07 -9.00
CA PHE A 54 7.45 -13.19 -7.56
C PHE A 54 8.84 -13.68 -7.18
N HIS A 55 9.24 -13.49 -5.92
CA HIS A 55 10.41 -14.21 -5.43
C HIS A 55 10.14 -15.72 -5.42
N ASP A 56 11.21 -16.52 -5.52
CA ASP A 56 11.14 -17.96 -5.31
C ASP A 56 11.41 -18.31 -3.83
N GLY A 57 11.04 -19.51 -3.42
CA GLY A 57 11.21 -20.00 -2.05
C GLY A 57 10.40 -19.21 -1.02
N PRO A 58 10.81 -19.24 0.27
CA PRO A 58 10.06 -18.61 1.36
C PRO A 58 9.84 -17.11 1.20
N ARG A 59 10.79 -16.37 0.61
CA ARG A 59 10.66 -14.92 0.36
C ARG A 59 9.52 -14.59 -0.61
N GLY A 60 9.14 -15.56 -1.45
CA GLY A 60 8.07 -15.43 -2.44
C GLY A 60 6.66 -15.58 -1.91
N TYR A 61 6.48 -15.78 -0.60
CA TYR A 61 5.21 -16.17 -0.01
C TYR A 61 4.91 -15.38 1.27
N HIS A 62 3.65 -14.94 1.39
CA HIS A 62 3.17 -14.20 2.56
C HIS A 62 2.25 -15.09 3.40
N ASP A 63 2.78 -15.68 4.47
CA ASP A 63 2.09 -16.72 5.25
C ASP A 63 0.70 -16.32 5.76
N LEU A 64 0.57 -15.09 6.28
CA LEU A 64 -0.68 -14.61 6.87
C LEU A 64 -1.76 -14.33 5.81
N TRP A 65 -1.37 -13.98 4.60
CA TRP A 65 -2.29 -13.58 3.52
C TRP A 65 -2.49 -14.67 2.48
N ASP A 66 -1.76 -15.79 2.61
CA ASP A 66 -1.85 -16.91 1.68
C ASP A 66 -1.63 -16.48 0.21
N SER A 67 -0.61 -15.63 0.01
CA SER A 67 -0.35 -14.89 -1.23
C SER A 67 1.12 -14.88 -1.66
N ARG A 68 1.42 -14.31 -2.84
CA ARG A 68 2.77 -14.27 -3.43
C ARG A 68 3.39 -12.87 -3.31
N CYS A 69 4.69 -12.79 -3.00
CA CYS A 69 5.42 -11.53 -2.84
C CYS A 69 6.19 -11.18 -4.11
N PHE A 70 5.96 -9.97 -4.67
CA PHE A 70 6.61 -9.51 -5.90
C PHE A 70 8.13 -9.43 -5.76
N ASN A 71 8.84 -9.69 -6.85
CA ASN A 71 10.28 -9.45 -6.93
C ASN A 71 10.54 -8.07 -7.56
N TYR A 72 10.64 -7.04 -6.71
CA TYR A 72 10.80 -5.65 -7.14
C TYR A 72 12.15 -5.37 -7.83
N MET A 73 13.12 -6.28 -7.76
CA MET A 73 14.39 -6.15 -8.49
C MET A 73 14.29 -6.55 -9.97
N GLN A 74 13.24 -7.28 -10.35
CA GLN A 74 13.06 -7.71 -11.72
C GLN A 74 12.54 -6.58 -12.58
N ARG A 75 13.28 -6.24 -13.65
CA ARG A 75 12.95 -5.12 -14.53
C ARG A 75 11.55 -5.22 -15.13
N GLU A 76 11.12 -6.41 -15.52
CA GLU A 76 9.79 -6.59 -16.12
C GLU A 76 8.67 -6.56 -15.07
N VAL A 77 8.95 -6.91 -13.81
CA VAL A 77 8.02 -6.69 -12.69
C VAL A 77 7.88 -5.20 -12.42
N MET A 78 8.99 -4.47 -12.37
CA MET A 78 8.98 -3.00 -12.25
C MET A 78 8.21 -2.35 -13.40
N ARG A 79 8.44 -2.80 -14.64
CA ARG A 79 7.68 -2.31 -15.81
C ARG A 79 6.19 -2.58 -15.64
N PHE A 80 5.82 -3.78 -15.22
CA PHE A 80 4.43 -4.18 -15.02
C PHE A 80 3.75 -3.29 -13.98
N LEU A 81 4.31 -3.15 -12.78
CA LEU A 81 3.73 -2.38 -11.68
C LEU A 81 3.69 -0.87 -11.98
N LEU A 82 4.77 -0.29 -12.53
CA LEU A 82 4.79 1.15 -12.87
C LEU A 82 3.86 1.47 -14.05
N SER A 83 3.74 0.56 -15.03
CA SER A 83 2.78 0.73 -16.12
C SER A 83 1.34 0.60 -15.61
N ASN A 84 1.10 -0.22 -14.58
CA ASN A 84 -0.22 -0.35 -13.97
C ASN A 84 -0.67 0.97 -13.30
N ILE A 85 0.23 1.65 -12.59
CA ILE A 85 -0.01 3.00 -12.04
C ILE A 85 -0.44 3.96 -13.15
N ARG A 86 0.35 4.05 -14.21
CA ARG A 86 0.04 4.92 -15.36
C ARG A 86 -1.30 4.56 -15.99
N TYR A 87 -1.58 3.27 -16.17
CA TYR A 87 -2.83 2.79 -16.76
C TYR A 87 -4.06 3.29 -16.01
N TRP A 88 -4.08 3.20 -14.67
CA TRP A 88 -5.21 3.66 -13.88
C TRP A 88 -5.39 5.18 -13.90
N LEU A 89 -4.30 5.95 -13.84
CA LEU A 89 -4.36 7.41 -13.94
C LEU A 89 -4.77 7.88 -15.34
N GLU A 90 -4.24 7.25 -16.39
CA GLU A 90 -4.44 7.69 -17.78
C GLU A 90 -5.79 7.25 -18.34
N GLU A 91 -6.14 5.99 -18.18
CA GLU A 91 -7.32 5.39 -18.83
C GLU A 91 -8.60 5.60 -18.03
N PHE A 92 -8.52 5.59 -16.70
CA PHE A 92 -9.68 5.69 -15.81
C PHE A 92 -9.78 7.03 -15.10
N LYS A 93 -8.75 7.89 -15.17
CA LYS A 93 -8.74 9.20 -14.55
C LYS A 93 -8.92 9.18 -13.03
N PHE A 94 -8.43 8.13 -12.36
CA PHE A 94 -8.30 8.21 -10.90
C PHE A 94 -7.40 9.38 -10.50
N ASP A 95 -7.70 10.01 -9.38
CA ASP A 95 -6.96 11.17 -8.86
C ASP A 95 -5.76 10.76 -8.00
N GLY A 96 -5.48 9.45 -7.92
CA GLY A 96 -4.43 8.91 -7.09
C GLY A 96 -4.78 7.56 -6.48
N PHE A 97 -4.00 7.19 -5.47
CA PHE A 97 -3.99 5.84 -4.93
C PHE A 97 -3.87 5.80 -3.41
N ARG A 98 -4.50 4.79 -2.82
CA ARG A 98 -4.05 4.22 -1.54
C ARG A 98 -3.23 2.97 -1.84
N PHE A 99 -1.97 2.93 -1.44
CA PHE A 99 -1.14 1.74 -1.54
C PHE A 99 -1.43 0.85 -0.33
N ASP A 100 -1.97 -0.33 -0.59
CA ASP A 100 -2.40 -1.28 0.43
C ASP A 100 -1.25 -2.17 0.91
N GLY A 101 -1.15 -2.39 2.22
CA GLY A 101 -0.14 -3.28 2.79
C GLY A 101 1.30 -2.77 2.67
N VAL A 102 1.56 -1.46 2.76
CA VAL A 102 2.91 -0.89 2.66
C VAL A 102 3.82 -1.41 3.78
N SER A 103 3.31 -1.66 5.00
CA SER A 103 4.12 -2.30 6.06
C SER A 103 4.63 -3.69 5.65
N SER A 104 3.83 -4.47 4.91
CA SER A 104 4.24 -5.79 4.41
C SER A 104 5.37 -5.66 3.37
N MET A 105 5.36 -4.57 2.61
CA MET A 105 6.42 -4.27 1.65
C MET A 105 7.71 -3.86 2.34
N LEU A 106 7.64 -2.97 3.34
CA LEU A 106 8.82 -2.31 3.93
C LEU A 106 9.74 -3.23 4.75
N TYR A 107 9.24 -4.37 5.23
CA TYR A 107 9.99 -5.26 6.09
C TYR A 107 9.97 -6.68 5.56
N HIS A 108 11.11 -7.38 5.62
CA HIS A 108 11.19 -8.79 5.23
C HIS A 108 10.33 -9.71 6.13
N SER A 109 10.01 -9.28 7.36
CA SER A 109 9.06 -9.97 8.25
C SER A 109 7.60 -9.58 8.00
N HIS A 110 7.36 -8.67 7.06
CA HIS A 110 6.05 -8.09 6.75
C HIS A 110 5.37 -7.36 7.93
N GLY A 111 6.15 -7.02 8.97
CA GLY A 111 5.64 -6.49 10.24
C GLY A 111 4.94 -7.53 11.12
N ILE A 112 4.93 -8.81 10.73
CA ILE A 112 4.25 -9.87 11.46
C ILE A 112 5.01 -10.17 12.76
N GLY A 113 4.31 -10.10 13.90
CA GLY A 113 4.88 -10.38 15.21
C GLY A 113 5.88 -9.32 15.68
N HIS A 114 5.88 -8.13 15.08
CA HIS A 114 6.68 -7.00 15.54
C HIS A 114 5.82 -5.90 16.15
N ALA A 115 6.16 -5.51 17.37
CA ALA A 115 5.69 -4.29 17.97
C ALA A 115 6.73 -3.21 17.71
N PHE A 116 6.33 -2.13 17.02
CA PHE A 116 7.21 -0.99 16.78
C PHE A 116 7.20 -0.10 18.01
N SER A 117 8.34 0.01 18.67
CA SER A 117 8.51 0.85 19.86
C SER A 117 8.76 2.31 19.52
N GLY A 118 9.07 2.60 18.26
CA GLY A 118 9.53 3.90 17.79
C GLY A 118 11.06 4.04 17.79
N THR A 119 11.80 2.99 18.14
CA THR A 119 13.28 3.02 18.09
C THR A 119 13.75 2.86 16.64
N TYR A 120 14.67 3.72 16.20
CA TYR A 120 14.94 3.85 14.75
C TYR A 120 15.66 2.65 14.12
N ASN A 121 16.28 1.79 14.91
CA ASN A 121 16.87 0.53 14.44
C ASN A 121 15.81 -0.47 13.93
N GLU A 122 14.55 -0.34 14.36
CA GLU A 122 13.43 -1.16 13.86
C GLU A 122 13.02 -0.75 12.44
N TYR A 123 13.27 0.50 12.05
CA TYR A 123 12.91 1.05 10.75
C TYR A 123 14.06 1.02 9.74
N PHE A 124 15.30 1.18 10.20
CA PHE A 124 16.49 1.37 9.37
C PHE A 124 17.56 0.32 9.69
N GLY A 125 17.36 -0.91 9.21
CA GLY A 125 18.29 -2.01 9.44
C GLY A 125 18.19 -3.10 8.38
N LEU A 126 18.81 -4.25 8.65
CA LEU A 126 18.79 -5.41 7.72
C LEU A 126 17.40 -6.04 7.58
N ALA A 127 16.45 -5.70 8.45
CA ALA A 127 15.07 -6.16 8.34
C ALA A 127 14.26 -5.36 7.30
N THR A 128 14.74 -4.17 6.92
CA THR A 128 14.07 -3.28 5.97
C THR A 128 14.31 -3.78 4.55
N ASP A 129 13.23 -3.98 3.78
CA ASP A 129 13.32 -4.34 2.38
C ASP A 129 13.61 -3.08 1.54
N THR A 130 14.87 -2.92 1.17
CA THR A 130 15.31 -1.78 0.36
C THR A 130 14.85 -1.86 -1.09
N GLU A 131 14.56 -3.07 -1.59
CA GLU A 131 14.10 -3.28 -2.96
C GLU A 131 12.68 -2.76 -3.12
N SER A 132 11.80 -3.07 -2.15
CA SER A 132 10.44 -2.55 -2.11
C SER A 132 10.41 -1.04 -1.86
N PHE A 133 11.25 -0.51 -0.97
CA PHE A 133 11.35 0.93 -0.70
C PHE A 133 11.74 1.72 -1.97
N ASN A 134 12.69 1.20 -2.75
CA ASN A 134 13.07 1.79 -4.04
C ASN A 134 11.94 1.74 -5.07
N TYR A 135 11.18 0.64 -5.10
CA TYR A 135 9.99 0.55 -5.94
C TYR A 135 8.94 1.61 -5.54
N LEU A 136 8.67 1.79 -4.24
CA LEU A 136 7.72 2.79 -3.75
C LEU A 136 8.14 4.22 -4.11
N GLN A 137 9.43 4.56 -3.97
CA GLN A 137 9.97 5.83 -4.46
C GLN A 137 9.72 6.00 -5.95
N LEU A 138 10.01 4.99 -6.78
CA LEU A 138 9.78 5.06 -8.22
C LEU A 138 8.28 5.18 -8.57
N ALA A 139 7.42 4.48 -7.85
CA ALA A 139 5.97 4.54 -8.02
C ALA A 139 5.42 5.95 -7.74
N ASN A 140 5.85 6.57 -6.64
CA ASN A 140 5.47 7.95 -6.32
C ASN A 140 6.08 8.95 -7.30
N TYR A 141 7.35 8.76 -7.69
CA TYR A 141 8.01 9.60 -8.69
C TYR A 141 7.25 9.59 -10.03
N VAL A 142 6.88 8.40 -10.53
CA VAL A 142 6.13 8.26 -11.78
C VAL A 142 4.75 8.91 -11.68
N SER A 143 4.04 8.68 -10.57
CA SER A 143 2.71 9.26 -10.33
C SER A 143 2.77 10.78 -10.36
N GLN A 144 3.65 11.38 -9.55
CA GLN A 144 3.78 12.84 -9.41
C GLN A 144 4.41 13.51 -10.63
N THR A 145 5.30 12.83 -11.36
CA THR A 145 5.92 13.42 -12.57
C THR A 145 4.93 13.47 -13.74
N LEU A 146 4.15 12.40 -13.93
CA LEU A 146 3.18 12.33 -15.02
C LEU A 146 1.87 13.05 -14.70
N TYR A 147 1.47 13.03 -13.42
CA TYR A 147 0.22 13.57 -12.92
C TYR A 147 0.48 14.31 -11.60
N PRO A 148 0.92 15.60 -11.65
CA PRO A 148 1.35 16.35 -10.46
C PRO A 148 0.28 16.56 -9.39
N GLU A 149 -1.01 16.40 -9.74
CA GLU A 149 -2.14 16.50 -8.81
C GLU A 149 -2.49 15.15 -8.17
N SER A 150 -1.80 14.06 -8.56
CA SER A 150 -2.06 12.72 -8.05
C SER A 150 -1.73 12.61 -6.56
N ILE A 151 -2.68 12.11 -5.77
CA ILE A 151 -2.52 11.91 -4.33
C ILE A 151 -2.16 10.46 -4.03
N THR A 152 -1.12 10.23 -3.26
CA THR A 152 -0.66 8.91 -2.85
C THR A 152 -0.71 8.75 -1.33
N ILE A 153 -1.41 7.71 -0.88
CA ILE A 153 -1.62 7.41 0.55
C ILE A 153 -1.03 6.04 0.87
N ALA A 154 -0.18 5.96 1.88
CA ALA A 154 0.33 4.68 2.37
C ALA A 154 -0.57 4.08 3.46
N GLU A 155 -1.03 2.86 3.27
CA GLU A 155 -1.52 2.02 4.37
C GLU A 155 -0.30 1.38 5.07
N GLU A 156 0.16 2.03 6.13
CA GLU A 156 1.37 1.67 6.84
C GLU A 156 1.11 1.81 8.35
N VAL A 157 1.38 0.75 9.13
CA VAL A 157 1.10 0.65 10.56
C VAL A 157 2.33 0.94 11.44
N SER A 158 3.56 0.69 10.95
CA SER A 158 4.79 0.70 11.76
C SER A 158 5.18 2.07 12.28
N GLY A 159 4.85 3.13 11.54
CA GLY A 159 5.30 4.47 11.87
C GLY A 159 6.58 4.88 11.13
N MET A 160 6.96 4.20 10.03
CA MET A 160 8.26 4.43 9.39
C MET A 160 8.52 5.94 9.13
N PRO A 161 9.61 6.52 9.68
CA PRO A 161 9.94 7.90 9.44
C PRO A 161 10.20 8.17 7.95
N THR A 162 9.99 9.42 7.53
CA THR A 162 10.22 9.91 6.15
C THR A 162 9.39 9.25 5.03
N LEU A 163 8.47 8.33 5.35
CA LEU A 163 7.60 7.70 4.35
C LEU A 163 6.79 8.73 3.55
N CYS A 164 6.28 9.76 4.24
CA CYS A 164 5.51 10.85 3.62
C CYS A 164 6.34 12.13 3.41
N ARG A 165 7.64 11.99 3.14
CA ARG A 165 8.51 13.10 2.73
C ARG A 165 8.84 13.02 1.24
N PRO A 166 9.10 14.16 0.57
CA PRO A 166 9.49 14.18 -0.83
C PRO A 166 10.72 13.29 -1.11
N ILE A 167 10.75 12.69 -2.30
CA ILE A 167 11.86 11.81 -2.74
C ILE A 167 13.19 12.56 -2.79
N ALA A 168 13.16 13.85 -3.18
CA ALA A 168 14.35 14.70 -3.19
C ALA A 168 14.98 14.93 -1.80
N GLU A 169 14.22 14.70 -0.72
CA GLU A 169 14.70 14.75 0.66
C GLU A 169 15.10 13.37 1.20
N GLY A 170 15.04 12.31 0.36
CA GLY A 170 15.29 10.92 0.74
C GLY A 170 14.07 10.20 1.32
N GLY A 171 12.87 10.77 1.21
CA GLY A 171 11.62 10.10 1.62
C GLY A 171 11.07 9.14 0.56
N ALA A 172 10.00 8.42 0.88
CA ALA A 172 9.37 7.51 -0.07
C ALA A 172 8.44 8.22 -1.07
N GLY A 173 8.09 9.48 -0.82
CA GLY A 173 7.29 10.31 -1.73
C GLY A 173 5.79 10.26 -1.55
N PHE A 174 5.27 9.55 -0.54
CA PHE A 174 3.83 9.56 -0.25
C PHE A 174 3.35 10.92 0.26
N ASP A 175 2.12 11.29 -0.04
CA ASP A 175 1.51 12.52 0.47
C ASP A 175 0.98 12.32 1.90
N TYR A 176 0.35 11.17 2.14
CA TYR A 176 -0.27 10.85 3.42
C TYR A 176 0.02 9.40 3.86
N ARG A 177 -0.19 9.15 5.15
CA ARG A 177 -0.31 7.81 5.72
C ARG A 177 -1.60 7.72 6.53
N LEU A 178 -2.14 6.51 6.68
CA LEU A 178 -3.27 6.29 7.57
C LEU A 178 -2.84 6.30 9.04
N ALA A 179 -3.64 6.96 9.90
CA ALA A 179 -3.48 6.94 11.36
C ALA A 179 -4.13 5.68 11.95
N MET A 180 -3.52 4.52 11.69
CA MET A 180 -4.14 3.20 11.91
C MET A 180 -4.32 2.81 13.38
N ALA A 181 -3.64 3.48 14.32
CA ALA A 181 -3.79 3.23 15.76
C ALA A 181 -5.06 3.86 16.37
N ILE A 182 -5.65 4.88 15.73
CA ILE A 182 -6.80 5.61 16.28
C ILE A 182 -8.03 4.70 16.47
N PRO A 183 -8.44 3.87 15.49
CA PRO A 183 -9.57 2.96 15.67
C PRO A 183 -9.41 2.00 16.85
N ASP A 184 -8.21 1.50 17.12
CA ASP A 184 -7.95 0.55 18.21
C ASP A 184 -8.20 1.17 19.59
N VAL A 185 -7.87 2.46 19.76
CA VAL A 185 -8.16 3.17 21.02
C VAL A 185 -9.65 3.31 21.27
N TRP A 186 -10.44 3.58 20.23
CA TRP A 186 -11.90 3.62 20.36
C TRP A 186 -12.49 2.24 20.64
N ILE A 187 -12.04 1.21 19.92
CA ILE A 187 -12.49 -0.18 20.14
C ILE A 187 -12.20 -0.61 21.57
N LYS A 188 -10.98 -0.36 22.05
CA LYS A 188 -10.57 -0.70 23.42
C LYS A 188 -11.40 0.04 24.47
N SER A 189 -11.58 1.35 24.29
CA SER A 189 -12.34 2.18 25.23
C SER A 189 -13.80 1.76 25.30
N LEU A 190 -14.42 1.43 24.16
CA LEU A 190 -15.82 0.99 24.09
C LEU A 190 -16.04 -0.44 24.61
N LYS A 191 -15.05 -1.33 24.48
CA LYS A 191 -15.20 -2.74 24.90
C LYS A 191 -14.78 -3.01 26.33
N GLU A 192 -13.80 -2.27 26.84
CA GLU A 192 -13.09 -2.63 28.08
C GLU A 192 -13.29 -1.63 29.23
N LYS A 193 -13.84 -0.45 28.96
CA LYS A 193 -13.97 0.64 29.95
C LYS A 193 -15.41 1.14 30.06
N GLN A 194 -15.80 1.60 31.24
CA GLN A 194 -17.00 2.41 31.41
C GLN A 194 -16.69 3.86 31.02
N ASP A 195 -17.72 4.64 30.68
CA ASP A 195 -17.58 6.02 30.23
C ASP A 195 -16.77 6.90 31.22
N GLU A 196 -17.00 6.71 32.53
CA GLU A 196 -16.27 7.40 33.60
C GLU A 196 -14.79 6.99 33.74
N ASP A 197 -14.36 5.86 33.17
CA ASP A 197 -12.98 5.37 33.19
C ASP A 197 -12.17 5.81 31.96
N TRP A 198 -12.74 6.63 31.08
CA TRP A 198 -12.06 7.12 29.90
C TRP A 198 -10.97 8.14 30.27
N ASN A 199 -9.72 7.80 29.95
CA ASN A 199 -8.60 8.69 30.17
C ASN A 199 -8.46 9.65 28.98
N VAL A 200 -8.91 10.89 29.18
CA VAL A 200 -8.82 11.95 28.17
C VAL A 200 -7.37 12.19 27.73
N GLY A 201 -6.39 12.06 28.63
CA GLY A 201 -4.97 12.19 28.32
C GLY A 201 -4.51 11.17 27.28
N ASP A 202 -4.83 9.89 27.48
CA ASP A 202 -4.47 8.81 26.54
C ASP A 202 -5.15 8.99 25.18
N ILE A 203 -6.42 9.42 25.18
CA ILE A 203 -7.16 9.72 23.93
C ILE A 203 -6.47 10.86 23.18
N THR A 204 -6.19 11.98 23.86
CA THR A 204 -5.52 13.13 23.21
C THR A 204 -4.14 12.76 22.70
N TRP A 205 -3.36 11.97 23.45
CA TRP A 205 -2.03 11.50 23.04
C TRP A 205 -2.08 10.65 21.76
N THR A 206 -3.15 9.89 21.54
CA THR A 206 -3.29 9.04 20.35
C THR A 206 -3.69 9.84 19.11
N LEU A 207 -4.41 10.95 19.29
CA LEU A 207 -4.95 11.75 18.19
C LEU A 207 -3.97 12.78 17.61
N ILE A 208 -2.85 13.02 18.30
CA ILE A 208 -1.79 13.96 17.90
C ILE A 208 -0.62 13.23 17.26
#